data_AF-A0A8T0FTT0-F1
#
_entry.id   AF-A0A8T0FTT0-F1
#
_cell.length_a   1.000
_cell.length_b   1.000
_cell.length_c   1.000
_cell.angle_alpha   90.00
_cell.angle_beta   90.00
_cell.angle_gamma   90.00
#
_symmetry.space_group_name_H-M   'P 1'
#
loop_
_entity.id
_entity.type
_entity.pdbx_description
1 polymer ?
#
loop_
_entity_poly.entity_id
_entity_poly.type
_entity_poly.pdbx_seq_one_letter_code
_entity_poly.pdbx_strand_id
1 'polypeptide(L)'
;MENGAAARENVGRDLQNAGHAVGDMFEVSTIRREDYDFHKGKSEYEDLLQCNNAPSSRTPRGHQTPAAFLIMSSGLDKHDVNSQSPLKYSHIDIAGSSGPFPGIPTGSPIPALTANFILRT
;
A
#
# COMPACT_ATOMS: atom_id res chain seq x y z
N MET A 1 0.63 -3.64 0.02
CA MET A 1 -0.71 -3.63 -0.62
C MET A 1 -0.56 -3.11 -2.03
N GLU A 2 -1.17 -3.72 -3.03
CA GLU A 2 -0.88 -3.39 -4.42
C GLU A 2 -2.16 -3.31 -5.27
N ASN A 3 -2.11 -2.53 -6.36
CA ASN A 3 -3.19 -2.52 -7.35
C ASN A 3 -3.13 -3.78 -8.22
N GLY A 4 -4.15 -4.01 -9.05
CA GLY A 4 -4.21 -5.19 -9.90
C GLY A 4 -3.05 -5.30 -10.87
N ALA A 5 -2.59 -4.16 -11.44
CA ALA A 5 -1.44 -4.11 -12.34
C ALA A 5 -0.13 -4.58 -11.68
N ALA A 6 0.16 -4.17 -10.44
CA ALA A 6 1.31 -4.67 -9.70
C ALA A 6 1.13 -6.14 -9.25
N ALA A 7 -0.08 -6.51 -8.81
CA ALA A 7 -0.40 -7.87 -8.39
C ALA A 7 -0.16 -8.91 -9.50
N ARG A 8 -0.53 -8.60 -10.76
CA ARG A 8 -0.28 -9.50 -11.91
C ARG A 8 1.20 -9.82 -12.12
N GLU A 9 2.07 -8.96 -11.62
CA GLU A 9 3.51 -9.02 -11.81
C GLU A 9 4.24 -9.48 -10.54
N ASN A 10 3.48 -9.95 -9.54
CA ASN A 10 3.97 -10.46 -8.26
C ASN A 10 4.88 -9.50 -7.49
N VAL A 11 4.77 -8.18 -7.71
CA VAL A 11 5.66 -7.17 -7.10
C VAL A 11 5.67 -7.28 -5.58
N GLY A 12 4.50 -7.38 -4.95
CA GLY A 12 4.41 -7.53 -3.50
C GLY A 12 5.02 -8.83 -2.98
N ARG A 13 4.89 -9.94 -3.72
CA ARG A 13 5.42 -11.25 -3.32
C ARG A 13 6.93 -11.34 -3.50
N ASP A 14 7.46 -10.78 -4.58
CA ASP A 14 8.90 -10.73 -4.84
C ASP A 14 9.60 -9.89 -3.78
N LEU A 15 9.03 -8.71 -3.47
CA LEU A 15 9.55 -7.86 -2.40
C LEU A 15 9.47 -8.53 -1.02
N GLN A 16 8.40 -9.28 -0.74
CA GLN A 16 8.28 -10.06 0.49
C GLN A 16 9.37 -11.15 0.59
N ASN A 17 9.64 -11.88 -0.50
CA ASN A 17 10.68 -12.90 -0.54
C ASN A 17 12.07 -12.29 -0.34
N ALA A 18 12.38 -11.19 -1.03
CA ALA A 18 13.64 -10.47 -0.89
C ALA A 18 13.83 -9.95 0.54
N GLY A 19 12.79 -9.33 1.12
CA GLY A 19 12.79 -8.88 2.51
C GLY A 19 13.00 -10.01 3.51
N HIS A 20 12.40 -11.18 3.27
CA HIS A 20 12.64 -12.37 4.08
C HIS A 20 14.10 -12.83 4.03
N ALA A 21 14.75 -12.79 2.87
CA ALA A 21 16.13 -13.20 2.70
C ALA A 21 17.15 -12.31 3.45
N VAL A 22 16.82 -11.02 3.64
CA VAL A 22 17.71 -10.03 4.29
C VAL A 22 17.26 -9.60 5.68
N GLY A 23 16.19 -10.19 6.22
CA GLY A 23 15.67 -9.90 7.57
C GLY A 23 14.87 -8.61 7.70
N ASP A 24 14.44 -8.00 6.59
CA ASP A 24 13.60 -6.79 6.53
C ASP A 24 12.22 -7.18 5.98
N MET A 25 11.46 -7.88 6.81
CA MET A 25 10.27 -8.65 6.39
C MET A 25 9.04 -7.78 6.14
N PHE A 26 8.18 -8.23 5.21
CA PHE A 26 6.88 -7.63 4.93
C PHE A 26 5.74 -8.62 5.06
N GLU A 27 4.55 -8.12 5.39
CA GLU A 27 3.29 -8.83 5.26
C GLU A 27 2.45 -8.26 4.12
N VAL A 28 2.09 -9.12 3.17
CA VAL A 28 1.28 -8.71 2.01
C VAL A 28 -0.20 -8.74 2.42
N SER A 29 -0.76 -7.55 2.59
CA SER A 29 -2.21 -7.35 2.71
C SER A 29 -2.84 -7.08 1.34
N THR A 30 -4.06 -7.58 1.13
CA THR A 30 -4.83 -7.39 -0.11
C THR A 30 -5.76 -6.17 0.00
N ILE A 31 -5.81 -5.33 -1.03
CA ILE A 31 -6.85 -4.29 -1.17
C ILE A 31 -8.11 -4.94 -1.76
N ARG A 32 -9.28 -4.55 -1.27
CA ARG A 32 -10.58 -5.08 -1.71
C ARG A 32 -11.49 -3.96 -2.20
N ARG A 33 -12.58 -4.34 -2.87
CA ARG A 33 -13.58 -3.39 -3.40
C ARG A 33 -14.14 -2.49 -2.30
N GLU A 34 -14.41 -3.08 -1.13
CA GLU A 34 -14.93 -2.36 0.04
C GLU A 34 -14.01 -1.22 0.51
N ASP A 35 -12.69 -1.36 0.33
CA ASP A 35 -11.71 -0.34 0.68
C ASP A 35 -11.86 0.90 -0.22
N TYR A 36 -12.17 0.70 -1.51
CA TYR A 36 -12.46 1.79 -2.44
C TYR A 36 -13.82 2.43 -2.15
N ASP A 37 -14.85 1.61 -1.91
CA ASP A 37 -16.20 2.09 -1.62
C ASP A 37 -16.23 2.96 -0.35
N PHE A 38 -15.40 2.63 0.64
CA PHE A 38 -15.23 3.41 1.86
C PHE A 38 -14.84 4.86 1.56
N HIS A 39 -13.94 5.07 0.60
CA HIS A 39 -13.36 6.37 0.26
C HIS A 39 -14.12 7.15 -0.82
N LYS A 40 -15.22 6.63 -1.38
CA LYS A 40 -16.12 7.43 -2.24
C LYS A 40 -16.70 8.62 -1.47
N GLY A 41 -16.81 9.78 -2.12
CA GLY A 41 -17.50 10.95 -1.58
C GLY A 41 -18.91 10.61 -1.06
N LYS A 42 -19.29 11.22 0.07
CA LYS A 42 -20.58 10.98 0.74
C LYS A 42 -21.59 12.08 0.42
N SER A 43 -21.14 13.17 -0.16
CA SER A 43 -21.94 14.32 -0.56
C SER A 43 -21.43 14.94 -1.87
N GLU A 44 -22.14 15.96 -2.35
CA GLU A 44 -21.74 16.79 -3.49
C GLU A 44 -20.52 17.70 -3.21
N TYR A 45 -20.10 17.83 -1.95
CA TYR A 45 -19.01 18.71 -1.53
C TYR A 45 -17.64 18.03 -1.56
N GLU A 46 -17.57 16.72 -1.78
CA GLU A 46 -16.31 16.00 -1.87
C GLU A 46 -16.33 14.88 -2.92
N ASP A 47 -15.28 14.79 -3.71
CA ASP A 47 -15.10 13.67 -4.65
C ASP A 47 -14.73 12.38 -3.89
N LEU A 48 -13.89 12.51 -2.86
CA LEU A 48 -13.34 11.42 -2.06
C LEU A 48 -13.38 11.75 -0.57
N LEU A 49 -13.69 10.74 0.24
CA LEU A 49 -13.56 10.78 1.70
C LEU A 49 -12.16 10.29 2.09
N GLN A 50 -11.36 11.11 2.78
CA GLN A 50 -10.01 10.72 3.20
C GLN A 50 -9.99 9.60 4.25
N CYS A 51 -10.81 9.72 5.30
CA CYS A 51 -10.91 8.75 6.38
C CYS A 51 -12.20 8.96 7.17
N ASN A 52 -12.52 8.01 8.05
CA ASN A 52 -13.56 8.21 9.06
C ASN A 52 -12.97 8.84 10.33
N ASN A 53 -13.83 9.13 11.30
CA ASN A 53 -13.43 9.70 12.60
C ASN A 53 -13.14 8.63 13.67
N ALA A 54 -13.04 7.35 13.28
CA ALA A 54 -12.74 6.27 14.22
C ALA A 54 -11.23 5.99 14.27
N PRO A 55 -10.69 5.56 15.43
CA PRO A 55 -9.32 5.05 15.48
C PRO A 55 -9.14 3.88 14.50
N SER A 56 -7.95 3.73 13.91
CA SER A 56 -7.68 2.65 12.93
C SER A 56 -7.99 1.25 13.47
N SER A 57 -7.81 1.01 14.77
CA SER A 57 -8.16 -0.25 15.44
C SER A 57 -9.65 -0.56 15.49
N ARG A 58 -10.50 0.46 15.33
CA ARG A 58 -11.97 0.34 15.27
C ARG A 58 -12.54 0.58 13.88
N THR A 59 -11.69 0.90 12.91
CA THR A 59 -12.06 0.98 11.51
C THR A 59 -11.86 -0.40 10.89
N PRO A 60 -12.93 -1.05 10.38
CA PRO A 60 -12.78 -2.29 9.64
C PRO A 60 -11.73 -2.12 8.54
N ARG A 61 -10.73 -3.00 8.52
CA ARG A 61 -9.63 -2.95 7.54
C ARG A 61 -8.81 -1.64 7.61
N GLY A 62 -8.69 -1.03 8.80
CA GLY A 62 -8.18 0.34 8.98
C GLY A 62 -6.76 0.62 8.47
N HIS A 63 -5.87 -0.37 8.36
CA HIS A 63 -4.57 -0.19 7.70
C HIS A 63 -4.64 -0.37 6.18
N GLN A 64 -5.71 -1.00 5.67
CA GLN A 64 -5.85 -1.35 4.26
C GLN A 64 -6.52 -0.25 3.44
N THR A 65 -7.55 0.39 4.00
CA THR A 65 -8.31 1.44 3.30
C THR A 65 -7.42 2.60 2.81
N PRO A 66 -6.41 3.08 3.57
CA PRO A 66 -5.57 4.19 3.12
C PRO A 66 -4.89 3.95 1.76
N ALA A 67 -4.54 2.69 1.44
CA ALA A 67 -3.98 2.36 0.14
C ALA A 67 -4.99 2.61 -1.00
N ALA A 68 -6.28 2.31 -0.79
CA ALA A 68 -7.33 2.59 -1.76
C ALA A 68 -7.56 4.10 -1.93
N PHE A 69 -7.50 4.90 -0.84
CA PHE A 69 -7.56 6.35 -0.94
C PHE A 69 -6.42 6.92 -1.79
N LEU A 70 -5.18 6.47 -1.56
CA LEU A 70 -4.01 6.91 -2.34
C LEU A 70 -4.16 6.55 -3.83
N ILE A 71 -4.66 5.35 -4.14
CA ILE A 71 -4.91 4.93 -5.52
C ILE A 71 -5.94 5.83 -6.20
N MET A 72 -7.08 6.10 -5.56
CA MET A 72 -8.14 6.94 -6.17
C MET A 72 -7.75 8.41 -6.27
N SER A 73 -7.15 8.98 -5.22
CA SER A 73 -6.78 10.41 -5.19
C SER A 73 -5.68 10.75 -6.19
N SER A 74 -4.82 9.79 -6.53
CA SER A 74 -3.78 9.95 -7.56
C SER A 74 -4.26 9.58 -8.98
N GLY A 75 -5.49 9.10 -9.14
CA GLY A 75 -6.03 8.64 -10.41
C GLY A 75 -5.48 7.29 -10.89
N LEU A 76 -4.72 6.57 -10.06
CA LEU A 76 -4.15 5.26 -10.39
C LEU A 76 -5.22 4.18 -10.59
N ASP A 77 -6.43 4.39 -10.07
CA ASP A 77 -7.62 3.57 -10.36
C ASP A 77 -7.96 3.51 -11.86
N LYS A 78 -7.63 4.58 -12.62
CA LYS A 78 -7.80 4.65 -14.08
C LYS A 78 -6.68 3.96 -14.86
N HIS A 79 -5.61 3.58 -14.16
CA HIS A 79 -4.42 2.92 -14.69
C HIS A 79 -4.25 1.50 -14.16
N ASP A 80 -5.34 0.87 -13.73
CA ASP A 80 -5.28 -0.50 -13.26
C ASP A 80 -5.27 -1.51 -14.44
N VAL A 81 -5.45 -2.77 -14.09
CA VAL A 81 -5.13 -3.97 -14.86
C VAL A 81 -5.83 -4.13 -16.22
N ASN A 82 -6.91 -3.38 -16.45
CA ASN A 82 -7.70 -3.38 -17.69
C ASN A 82 -7.56 -2.04 -18.45
N SER A 83 -6.69 -1.13 -17.99
CA SER A 83 -6.41 0.13 -18.67
C SER A 83 -5.58 -0.08 -19.93
N GLN A 84 -5.68 0.86 -20.88
CA GLN A 84 -4.79 0.90 -22.06
C GLN A 84 -3.35 1.26 -21.68
N SER A 85 -3.14 1.94 -20.54
CA SER A 85 -1.84 2.34 -20.02
C SER A 85 -1.72 1.97 -18.53
N PRO A 86 -1.58 0.67 -18.21
CA PRO A 86 -1.56 0.21 -16.83
C PRO A 86 -0.27 0.66 -16.11
N LEU A 87 -0.43 1.15 -14.86
CA LEU A 87 0.66 1.56 -13.98
C LEU A 87 0.69 0.67 -12.74
N LYS A 88 1.83 0.03 -12.50
CA LYS A 88 2.05 -0.81 -11.33
C LYS A 88 2.23 0.07 -10.09
N TYR A 89 1.44 -0.17 -9.05
CA TYR A 89 1.53 0.57 -7.79
C TYR A 89 1.49 -0.36 -6.58
N SER A 90 2.36 -0.11 -5.61
CA SER A 90 2.37 -0.77 -4.31
C SER A 90 2.51 0.26 -3.19
N HIS A 91 1.58 0.22 -2.24
CA HIS A 91 1.66 0.93 -0.97
C HIS A 91 2.36 0.07 0.07
N ILE A 92 3.39 0.65 0.70
CA ILE A 92 4.15 0.07 1.79
C ILE A 92 3.88 0.91 3.04
N ASP A 93 3.16 0.33 4.00
CA ASP A 93 2.92 0.94 5.31
C ASP A 93 4.09 0.60 6.24
N ILE A 94 4.84 1.64 6.64
CA ILE A 94 6.03 1.51 7.51
C ILE A 94 5.78 2.08 8.91
N ALA A 95 4.53 2.39 9.27
CA ALA A 95 4.23 3.04 10.54
C ALA A 95 4.78 2.25 11.73
N GLY A 96 4.66 0.92 11.70
CA GLY A 96 5.19 0.03 12.75
C GLY A 96 6.68 -0.29 12.63
N SER A 97 7.26 -0.24 11.41
CA SER A 97 8.65 -0.64 11.17
C SER A 97 9.63 0.52 11.16
N SER A 98 9.19 1.77 11.05
CA SER A 98 10.07 2.94 10.92
C SER A 98 10.91 3.26 12.16
N GLY A 99 10.52 2.74 13.33
CA GLY A 99 11.18 2.97 14.62
C GLY A 99 10.41 3.93 15.52
N PRO A 100 10.87 4.12 16.77
CA PRO A 100 10.20 4.99 17.73
C PRO A 100 10.34 6.48 17.39
N PHE A 101 9.31 7.26 17.73
CA PHE A 101 9.37 8.72 17.73
C PHE A 101 9.07 9.31 19.12
N PRO A 102 9.97 10.13 19.71
CA PRO A 102 11.35 10.36 19.24
C PRO A 102 12.23 9.11 19.40
N GLY A 103 13.28 8.96 18.58
CA GLY A 103 14.18 7.81 18.66
C GLY A 103 15.03 7.61 17.40
N ILE A 104 15.69 6.45 17.33
CA ILE A 104 16.56 6.07 16.20
C ILE A 104 15.69 5.34 15.15
N PRO A 105 15.68 5.78 13.89
CA PRO A 105 14.98 5.08 12.82
C PRO A 105 15.64 3.73 12.53
N THR A 106 14.84 2.73 12.16
CA THR A 106 15.33 1.37 11.88
C THR A 106 16.04 1.24 10.52
N GLY A 107 15.71 2.13 9.59
CA GLY A 107 16.13 2.02 8.18
C GLY A 107 15.25 1.08 7.35
N SER A 108 14.21 0.44 7.92
CA SER A 108 13.24 -0.31 7.13
C SER A 108 12.41 0.64 6.24
N PRO A 109 12.15 0.28 4.97
CA PRO A 109 12.46 -0.99 4.32
C PRO A 109 13.61 -0.90 3.29
N ILE A 110 14.66 -0.14 3.59
CA ILE A 110 15.78 0.09 2.65
C ILE A 110 16.46 -1.23 2.25
N PRO A 111 16.80 -2.15 3.18
CA PRO A 111 17.40 -3.44 2.82
C PRO A 111 16.55 -4.25 1.84
N ALA A 112 15.25 -4.41 2.11
CA ALA A 112 14.38 -5.23 1.25
C ALA A 112 14.17 -4.61 -0.13
N LEU A 113 13.99 -3.27 -0.21
CA LEU A 113 13.89 -2.57 -1.49
C LEU A 113 15.18 -2.70 -2.30
N THR A 114 16.33 -2.61 -1.65
CA THR A 114 17.65 -2.78 -2.29
C THR A 114 17.84 -4.20 -2.81
N ALA A 115 17.52 -5.20 -1.98
CA ALA A 115 17.58 -6.61 -2.36
C ALA A 115 16.72 -6.89 -3.60
N ASN A 116 15.47 -6.42 -3.62
CA ASN A 116 14.54 -6.69 -4.71
C ASN A 116 14.87 -5.92 -6.01
N PHE A 117 15.10 -4.61 -5.92
CA PHE A 117 15.16 -3.75 -7.11
C PHE A 117 16.57 -3.48 -7.64
N ILE A 118 17.60 -3.58 -6.79
CA ILE A 118 18.99 -3.31 -7.18
C ILE A 118 19.76 -4.62 -7.32
N LEU A 119 19.75 -5.46 -6.29
CA LEU A 119 20.54 -6.71 -6.27
C LEU A 119 19.83 -7.85 -7.01
N ARG A 120 18.49 -7.86 -7.01
CA ARG A 120 17.64 -8.93 -7.57
C ARG A 120 17.95 -10.30 -6.97
N THR A 121 18.16 -10.35 -5.65
CA THR A 121 18.53 -11.54 -4.87
C THR A 121 17.47 -11.89 -3.84
#